data_AF-A0A2U3QA99-F1
#
_entry.id   AF-A0A2U3QA99-F1
#
_cell.length_a   1.000
_cell.length_b   1.000
_cell.length_c   1.000
_cell.angle_alpha   90.00
_cell.angle_beta   90.00
_cell.angle_gamma   90.00
#
_symmetry.space_group_name_H-M   'P 1'
#
loop_
_entity.id
_entity.type
_entity.pdbx_description
1 polymer ?
#
loop_
_entity_poly.entity_id
_entity_poly.type
_entity_poly.pdbx_seq_one_letter_code
_entity_poly.pdbx_strand_id
1 'polypeptide(L)'
;MQLAFCFAHARRKFWDVHVATKSPIAAEALQRIAMFYAIEDRIRGLPAAHRAAVRQTNTKPLIEDFKPWLEARLLEVSKKSGLGKAIRYTLNHWDGLTRFIDDGRIEIDSNTVERSIKPIGLGKKNYLFAGNEGGAETWAILASLINSAKLQDIDPRHYLTDVLERIVSGRTKINQLNTLLPWNWKAERDGSEAKLAA
;
A
#
# COMPACT_ATOMS: atom_id res chain seq x y z
N MET A 1 -9.29 11.05 12.14
CA MET A 1 -8.75 9.98 11.27
C MET A 1 -9.24 10.24 9.85
N GLN A 2 -8.35 10.32 8.86
CA GLN A 2 -8.71 10.48 7.44
C GLN A 2 -8.36 9.19 6.70
N LEU A 3 -9.18 8.80 5.72
CA LEU A 3 -8.98 7.59 4.92
C LEU A 3 -8.42 7.96 3.54
N ALA A 4 -7.42 7.20 3.09
CA ALA A 4 -6.95 7.21 1.71
C ALA A 4 -7.58 6.03 0.95
N PHE A 5 -8.11 6.30 -0.24
CA PHE A 5 -8.69 5.28 -1.12
C PHE A 5 -7.75 5.02 -2.30
N CYS A 6 -7.91 3.86 -2.92
CA CYS A 6 -7.01 3.34 -3.95
C CYS A 6 -7.63 3.47 -5.35
N PHE A 7 -6.88 4.03 -6.30
CA PHE A 7 -7.33 4.17 -7.68
C PHE A 7 -7.47 2.83 -8.40
N ALA A 8 -6.77 1.76 -7.97
CA ALA A 8 -6.97 0.43 -8.56
C ALA A 8 -8.42 -0.05 -8.40
N HIS A 9 -9.08 0.25 -7.28
CA HIS A 9 -10.50 -0.09 -7.07
C HIS A 9 -11.44 0.72 -7.96
N ALA A 10 -11.20 2.03 -8.08
CA ALA A 10 -11.95 2.88 -9.00
C ALA A 10 -11.78 2.42 -10.45
N ARG A 11 -10.53 2.20 -10.89
CA ARG A 11 -10.15 1.69 -12.20
C ARG A 11 -10.82 0.35 -12.51
N ARG A 12 -10.84 -0.59 -11.56
CA ARG A 12 -11.45 -1.91 -11.75
C ARG A 12 -12.93 -1.81 -12.12
N LYS A 13 -13.68 -0.88 -11.52
CA LYS A 13 -15.10 -0.70 -11.84
C LYS A 13 -15.32 -0.20 -13.26
N PHE A 14 -14.49 0.72 -13.75
CA PHE A 14 -14.53 1.13 -15.15
C PHE A 14 -14.11 0.00 -16.09
N TRP A 15 -13.11 -0.80 -15.71
CA TRP A 15 -12.68 -1.96 -16.45
C TRP A 15 -13.80 -2.99 -16.61
N ASP A 16 -14.50 -3.34 -15.52
CA ASP A 16 -15.60 -4.30 -15.56
C ASP A 16 -16.73 -3.81 -16.49
N VAL A 17 -17.04 -2.50 -16.48
CA VAL A 17 -18.01 -1.89 -17.39
C VAL A 17 -17.52 -1.94 -18.84
N HIS A 18 -16.25 -1.62 -19.09
CA HIS A 18 -15.69 -1.63 -20.44
C HIS A 18 -15.65 -3.04 -21.03
N VAL A 19 -15.29 -4.05 -20.24
CA VAL A 19 -15.31 -5.46 -20.67
C VAL A 19 -16.73 -5.90 -21.01
N ALA A 20 -17.72 -5.54 -20.18
CA ALA A 20 -19.10 -5.97 -20.36
C ALA A 20 -19.83 -5.26 -21.52
N THR A 21 -19.53 -3.98 -21.76
CA THR A 21 -20.36 -3.12 -22.64
C THR A 21 -19.59 -2.44 -23.76
N LYS A 22 -18.25 -2.50 -23.76
CA LYS A 22 -17.38 -1.71 -24.64
C LYS A 22 -17.67 -0.21 -24.63
N SER A 23 -18.20 0.29 -23.51
CA SER A 23 -18.54 1.70 -23.35
C SER A 23 -17.33 2.60 -23.66
N PRO A 24 -17.47 3.59 -24.57
CA PRO A 24 -16.40 4.53 -24.88
C PRO A 24 -16.09 5.44 -23.68
N ILE A 25 -17.09 5.81 -22.88
CA ILE A 25 -16.90 6.60 -21.65
C ILE A 25 -16.06 5.81 -20.64
N ALA A 26 -16.33 4.50 -20.48
CA ALA A 26 -15.50 3.66 -19.62
C ALA A 26 -14.06 3.54 -20.13
N ALA A 27 -13.87 3.47 -21.46
CA ALA A 27 -12.54 3.45 -22.07
C ALA A 27 -11.77 4.75 -21.82
N GLU A 28 -12.42 5.91 -21.99
CA GLU A 28 -11.80 7.22 -21.74
C GLU A 28 -11.45 7.39 -20.25
N ALA A 29 -12.32 6.96 -19.33
CA ALA A 29 -12.02 6.97 -17.90
C ALA A 29 -10.77 6.14 -17.57
N LEU A 30 -10.61 4.96 -18.19
CA LEU A 30 -9.41 4.13 -18.03
C LEU A 30 -8.16 4.80 -18.60
N GLN A 31 -8.26 5.49 -19.74
CA GLN A 31 -7.15 6.23 -20.34
C GLN A 31 -6.70 7.39 -19.44
N ARG A 32 -7.65 8.18 -18.93
CA ARG A 32 -7.37 9.28 -17.98
C ARG A 32 -6.70 8.76 -16.71
N ILE A 33 -7.20 7.68 -16.13
CA ILE A 33 -6.58 7.04 -14.97
C ILE A 33 -5.17 6.53 -15.30
N ALA A 34 -4.94 5.97 -16.50
CA ALA A 34 -3.62 5.50 -16.92
C ALA A 34 -2.58 6.64 -16.98
N MET A 35 -2.99 7.87 -17.27
CA MET A 35 -2.10 9.04 -17.22
C MET A 35 -1.59 9.31 -15.80
N PHE A 36 -2.42 9.09 -14.77
CA PHE A 36 -1.98 9.21 -13.38
C PHE A 36 -0.89 8.17 -13.07
N TYR A 37 -1.12 6.92 -13.46
CA TYR A 37 -0.14 5.83 -13.26
C TYR A 37 1.16 6.07 -14.02
N ALA A 38 1.12 6.62 -15.23
CA ALA A 38 2.33 6.97 -15.98
C ALA A 38 3.20 8.04 -15.27
N ILE A 39 2.61 8.92 -14.47
CA ILE A 39 3.36 9.82 -13.59
C ILE A 39 3.90 9.04 -12.39
N GLU A 40 3.05 8.26 -11.72
CA GLU A 40 3.43 7.50 -10.52
C GLU A 40 4.58 6.52 -10.76
N ASP A 41 4.60 5.83 -11.90
CA ASP A 41 5.67 4.90 -12.25
C ASP A 41 7.03 5.59 -12.42
N ARG A 42 7.06 6.87 -12.80
CA ARG A 42 8.31 7.67 -12.91
C ARG A 42 8.83 8.17 -11.57
N ILE A 43 7.95 8.35 -10.58
CA ILE A 43 8.31 8.93 -9.27
C ILE A 43 8.33 7.91 -8.13
N ARG A 44 7.91 6.67 -8.37
CA ARG A 44 7.89 5.61 -7.35
C ARG A 44 9.32 5.35 -6.84
N GLY A 45 9.45 5.23 -5.53
CA GLY A 45 10.75 5.04 -4.86
C GLY A 45 11.53 6.34 -4.60
N LEU A 46 11.11 7.47 -5.17
CA LEU A 46 11.74 8.77 -4.87
C LEU A 46 11.29 9.30 -3.50
N PRO A 47 12.05 10.24 -2.89
CA PRO A 47 11.69 10.83 -1.60
C PRO A 47 10.28 11.44 -1.60
N ALA A 48 9.56 11.32 -0.48
CA ALA A 48 8.18 11.77 -0.35
C ALA A 48 7.97 13.24 -0.77
N ALA A 49 8.87 14.15 -0.38
CA ALA A 49 8.80 15.56 -0.78
C ALA A 49 8.86 15.75 -2.30
N HIS A 50 9.74 15.01 -2.99
CA HIS A 50 9.87 15.07 -4.44
C HIS A 50 8.62 14.51 -5.14
N ARG A 51 8.08 13.40 -4.63
CA ARG A 51 6.82 12.83 -5.14
C ARG A 51 5.67 13.81 -5.03
N ALA A 52 5.50 14.44 -3.86
CA ALA A 52 4.46 15.43 -3.63
C ALA A 52 4.60 16.63 -4.60
N ALA A 53 5.82 17.15 -4.77
CA ALA A 53 6.07 18.25 -5.71
C ALA A 53 5.67 17.88 -7.15
N VAL A 54 6.12 16.72 -7.66
CA VAL A 54 5.76 16.27 -9.01
C VAL A 54 4.24 16.06 -9.14
N ARG A 55 3.58 15.51 -8.12
CA ARG A 55 2.13 15.31 -8.14
C ARG A 55 1.37 16.64 -8.20
N GLN A 56 1.80 17.66 -7.46
CA GLN A 56 1.18 19.00 -7.51
C GLN A 56 1.32 19.63 -8.91
N THR A 57 2.47 19.48 -9.57
CA THR A 57 2.69 20.07 -10.89
C THR A 57 2.06 19.27 -12.03
N ASN A 58 2.12 17.93 -11.97
CA ASN A 58 1.79 17.08 -13.12
C ASN A 58 0.50 16.28 -12.94
N THR A 59 0.25 15.72 -11.75
CA THR A 59 -0.92 14.84 -11.52
C THR A 59 -2.17 15.65 -11.18
N LYS A 60 -2.02 16.71 -10.38
CA LYS A 60 -3.12 17.54 -9.89
C LYS A 60 -3.95 18.16 -11.03
N PRO A 61 -3.36 18.76 -12.08
CA PRO A 61 -4.16 19.31 -13.19
C PRO A 61 -5.02 18.24 -13.89
N LEU A 62 -4.49 17.02 -14.03
CA LEU A 62 -5.23 15.92 -14.65
C LEU A 62 -6.40 15.43 -13.78
N ILE A 63 -6.22 15.44 -12.45
CA ILE A 63 -7.27 15.09 -11.48
C ILE A 63 -8.34 16.18 -11.45
N GLU A 64 -7.94 17.45 -11.48
CA GLU A 64 -8.84 18.62 -11.51
C GLU A 64 -9.67 18.67 -12.80
N ASP A 65 -9.14 18.21 -13.93
CA ASP A 65 -9.91 18.02 -15.18
C ASP A 65 -10.80 16.76 -15.13
N PHE A 66 -10.36 15.70 -14.45
CA PHE A 66 -11.09 14.43 -14.43
C PHE A 66 -12.40 14.49 -13.63
N LYS A 67 -12.43 15.23 -12.50
CA LYS A 67 -13.65 15.36 -11.68
C LYS A 67 -14.84 15.95 -12.43
N PRO A 68 -14.75 17.16 -13.02
CA PRO A 68 -15.86 17.77 -13.73
C PRO A 68 -16.27 16.94 -14.95
N TRP A 69 -15.31 16.27 -15.61
CA TRP A 69 -15.62 15.33 -16.68
C TRP A 69 -16.48 14.16 -16.19
N LEU A 70 -16.16 13.56 -15.05
CA LEU A 70 -16.98 12.50 -14.43
C LEU A 70 -18.37 13.00 -14.03
N GLU A 71 -18.45 14.20 -13.46
CA GLU A 71 -19.72 14.83 -13.06
C GLU A 71 -20.62 15.09 -14.27
N ALA A 72 -20.08 15.61 -15.36
CA ALA A 72 -20.80 15.80 -16.63
C ALA A 72 -21.31 14.47 -17.20
N ARG A 73 -20.45 13.44 -17.27
CA ARG A 73 -20.85 12.11 -17.76
C ARG A 73 -21.88 11.44 -16.86
N LEU A 74 -21.90 11.75 -15.56
CA LEU A 74 -22.90 11.19 -14.66
C LEU A 74 -24.33 11.65 -15.00
N LEU A 75 -24.49 12.87 -15.54
CA LEU A 75 -25.78 13.42 -15.94
C LEU A 75 -26.36 12.74 -17.18
N GLU A 76 -25.50 12.22 -18.05
CA GLU A 76 -25.87 11.57 -19.32
C GLU A 76 -26.19 10.07 -19.16
N VAL A 77 -25.83 9.46 -18.03
CA VAL A 77 -25.96 8.01 -17.82
C VAL A 77 -27.10 7.64 -16.89
N SER A 78 -27.82 6.56 -17.22
CA SER A 78 -28.87 6.03 -16.36
C SER A 78 -28.33 5.69 -14.97
N LYS A 79 -29.08 6.09 -13.92
CA LYS A 79 -28.74 5.84 -12.52
C LYS A 79 -28.53 4.35 -12.22
N LYS A 80 -29.20 3.43 -12.91
CA LYS A 80 -29.08 1.98 -12.64
C LYS A 80 -27.94 1.30 -13.42
N SER A 81 -27.33 1.99 -14.39
CA SER A 81 -26.27 1.44 -15.23
C SER A 81 -24.99 1.11 -14.44
N GLY A 82 -24.23 0.11 -14.92
CA GLY A 82 -22.91 -0.21 -14.38
C GLY A 82 -21.95 0.97 -14.45
N LEU A 83 -21.99 1.73 -15.55
CA LEU A 83 -21.19 2.96 -15.73
C LEU A 83 -21.52 4.02 -14.68
N GLY A 84 -22.80 4.31 -14.47
CA GLY A 84 -23.23 5.26 -13.43
C GLY A 84 -22.80 4.82 -12.03
N LYS A 85 -22.80 3.52 -11.73
CA LYS A 85 -22.29 2.98 -10.46
C LYS A 85 -20.78 3.17 -10.32
N ALA A 86 -20.01 2.96 -11.39
CA ALA A 86 -18.57 3.19 -11.39
C ALA A 86 -18.24 4.68 -11.15
N ILE A 87 -18.89 5.58 -11.88
CA ILE A 87 -18.69 7.04 -11.74
C ILE A 87 -19.04 7.50 -10.32
N ARG A 88 -20.21 7.12 -9.79
CA ARG A 88 -20.60 7.49 -8.42
C ARG A 88 -19.67 6.92 -7.37
N TYR A 89 -19.17 5.70 -7.55
CA TYR A 89 -18.18 5.16 -6.63
C TYR A 89 -16.95 6.07 -6.59
N THR A 90 -16.40 6.44 -7.76
CA THR A 90 -15.23 7.31 -7.82
C THR A 90 -15.50 8.69 -7.20
N LEU A 91 -16.63 9.32 -7.52
CA LEU A 91 -16.97 10.64 -6.97
C LEU A 91 -17.25 10.60 -5.46
N ASN A 92 -17.92 9.56 -4.95
CA ASN A 92 -18.20 9.42 -3.51
C ASN A 92 -16.92 9.22 -2.68
N HIS A 93 -15.84 8.71 -3.29
CA HIS A 93 -14.56 8.46 -2.61
C HIS A 93 -13.49 9.49 -2.99
N TRP A 94 -13.88 10.58 -3.68
CA TRP A 94 -12.95 11.52 -4.30
C TRP A 94 -11.90 12.08 -3.32
N ASP A 95 -12.36 12.54 -2.15
CA ASP A 95 -11.49 13.15 -1.15
C ASP A 95 -10.44 12.20 -0.59
N GLY A 96 -10.70 10.89 -0.57
CA GLY A 96 -9.72 9.90 -0.15
C GLY A 96 -8.88 9.38 -1.32
N LEU A 97 -9.44 9.31 -2.53
CA LEU A 97 -8.71 8.96 -3.76
C LEU A 97 -7.64 10.00 -4.10
N THR A 98 -7.83 11.26 -3.73
CA THR A 98 -6.93 12.36 -4.10
C THR A 98 -5.89 12.70 -3.02
N ARG A 99 -5.92 12.07 -1.84
CA ARG A 99 -4.96 12.36 -0.75
C ARG A 99 -3.50 12.14 -1.10
N PHE A 100 -3.23 11.17 -1.97
CA PHE A 100 -1.85 10.91 -2.40
C PHE A 100 -1.22 12.11 -3.11
N ILE A 101 -2.01 13.03 -3.67
CA ILE A 101 -1.50 14.22 -4.35
C ILE A 101 -0.78 15.15 -3.36
N ASP A 102 -1.31 15.26 -2.14
CA ASP A 102 -0.77 16.17 -1.12
C ASP A 102 0.28 15.51 -0.22
N ASP A 103 0.21 14.19 -0.04
CA ASP A 103 1.15 13.43 0.79
C ASP A 103 1.95 12.41 -0.04
N GLY A 104 3.23 12.72 -0.25
CA GLY A 104 4.18 11.87 -0.97
C GLY A 104 4.47 10.50 -0.35
N ARG A 105 4.02 10.26 0.89
CA ARG A 105 4.13 8.95 1.57
C ARG A 105 2.99 8.02 1.19
N ILE A 106 1.88 8.56 0.71
CA ILE A 106 0.71 7.78 0.30
C ILE A 106 0.92 7.31 -1.14
N GLU A 107 0.77 6.01 -1.35
CA GLU A 107 0.72 5.41 -2.70
C GLU A 107 -0.65 5.65 -3.33
N ILE A 108 -0.68 5.77 -4.66
CA ILE A 108 -1.93 5.83 -5.43
C ILE A 108 -2.81 4.58 -5.22
N ASP A 109 -2.18 3.45 -4.87
CA ASP A 109 -2.83 2.17 -4.62
C ASP A 109 -2.43 1.53 -3.28
N SER A 110 -3.38 0.87 -2.65
CA SER A 110 -3.18 0.06 -1.43
C SER A 110 -2.81 -1.40 -1.71
N ASN A 111 -2.55 -1.78 -2.97
CA ASN A 111 -2.34 -3.18 -3.38
C ASN A 111 -1.25 -3.90 -2.57
N THR A 112 -0.13 -3.23 -2.29
CA THR A 112 0.95 -3.80 -1.47
C THR A 112 0.49 -4.05 -0.04
N VAL A 113 -0.23 -3.09 0.56
CA VAL A 113 -0.80 -3.22 1.91
C VAL A 113 -1.79 -4.37 1.97
N GLU A 114 -2.70 -4.45 1.00
CA GLU A 114 -3.70 -5.51 0.89
C GLU A 114 -3.06 -6.89 0.72
N ARG A 115 -2.01 -7.01 -0.09
CA ARG A 115 -1.26 -8.26 -0.24
C ARG A 115 -0.56 -8.66 1.06
N SER A 116 0.01 -7.72 1.79
CA SER A 116 0.70 -8.00 3.06
C SER A 116 -0.26 -8.40 4.18
N ILE A 117 -1.47 -7.81 4.23
CA ILE A 117 -2.48 -8.15 5.24
C ILE A 117 -3.31 -9.40 4.87
N LYS A 118 -3.37 -9.77 3.59
CA LYS A 118 -4.19 -10.92 3.15
C LYS A 118 -3.85 -12.24 3.85
N PRO A 119 -2.57 -12.64 4.04
CA PRO A 119 -2.24 -13.84 4.82
C PRO A 119 -2.73 -13.79 6.27
N ILE A 120 -2.75 -12.59 6.87
CA ILE A 120 -3.29 -12.37 8.22
C ILE A 120 -4.80 -12.65 8.22
N GLY A 121 -5.53 -12.07 7.27
CA GLY A 121 -6.98 -12.26 7.14
C GLY A 121 -7.40 -13.70 6.81
N LEU A 122 -6.71 -14.35 5.88
CA LEU A 122 -6.95 -15.77 5.55
C LEU A 122 -6.60 -16.67 6.73
N GLY A 123 -5.49 -16.36 7.37
CA GLY A 123 -4.99 -17.05 8.54
C GLY A 123 -5.97 -17.08 9.70
N LYS A 124 -6.74 -16.01 9.95
CA LYS A 124 -7.77 -16.00 11.00
C LYS A 124 -8.77 -17.17 10.91
N LYS A 125 -9.04 -17.69 9.72
CA LYS A 125 -9.91 -18.86 9.52
C LYS A 125 -9.18 -20.20 9.72
N ASN A 126 -7.85 -20.19 9.69
CA ASN A 126 -6.99 -21.38 9.69
C ASN A 126 -6.14 -21.52 10.96
N TYR A 127 -6.01 -20.47 11.78
CA TYR A 127 -5.28 -20.48 13.05
C TYR A 127 -6.16 -21.04 14.16
N LEU A 128 -6.35 -22.36 14.15
CA LEU A 128 -7.16 -23.09 15.13
C LEU A 128 -6.68 -22.90 16.59
N PHE A 129 -5.47 -22.39 16.80
CA PHE A 129 -4.84 -22.21 18.12
C PHE A 129 -4.93 -20.78 18.67
N ALA A 130 -5.45 -19.81 17.90
CA ALA A 130 -5.76 -18.47 18.39
C ALA A 130 -7.14 -18.45 19.08
N GLY A 131 -7.32 -19.32 20.06
CA GLY A 131 -8.62 -19.54 20.74
C GLY A 131 -8.91 -18.54 21.87
N ASN A 132 -7.97 -17.67 22.23
CA ASN A 132 -8.12 -16.65 23.26
C ASN A 132 -7.34 -15.36 22.89
N GLU A 133 -7.58 -14.28 23.63
CA GLU A 133 -7.00 -12.96 23.39
C GLU A 133 -5.47 -12.94 23.47
N GLY A 134 -4.88 -13.59 24.48
CA GLY A 134 -3.41 -13.65 24.62
C GLY A 134 -2.71 -14.40 23.49
N GLY A 135 -3.35 -15.45 22.95
CA GLY A 135 -2.89 -16.14 21.75
C GLY A 135 -2.96 -15.25 20.51
N ALA A 136 -4.00 -14.42 20.39
CA ALA A 136 -4.12 -13.44 19.31
C ALA A 136 -3.06 -12.34 19.41
N GLU A 137 -2.77 -11.84 20.61
CA GLU A 137 -1.70 -10.86 20.87
C GLU A 137 -0.32 -11.43 20.51
N THR A 138 0.00 -12.63 20.99
CA THR A 138 1.28 -13.30 20.68
C THR A 138 1.44 -13.49 19.16
N TRP A 139 0.37 -13.91 18.49
CA TRP A 139 0.38 -14.08 17.05
C TRP A 139 0.56 -12.74 16.32
N ALA A 140 -0.07 -11.66 16.79
CA ALA A 140 0.10 -10.32 16.23
C ALA A 140 1.54 -9.81 16.38
N ILE A 141 2.19 -10.07 17.52
CA ILE A 141 3.60 -9.73 17.74
C ILE A 141 4.50 -10.49 16.75
N LEU A 142 4.35 -11.81 16.66
CA LEU A 142 5.13 -12.65 15.73
C LEU A 142 4.94 -12.24 14.28
N ALA A 143 3.69 -12.03 13.85
CA ALA A 143 3.38 -11.57 12.50
C ALA A 143 4.01 -10.20 12.21
N SER A 144 4.02 -9.29 13.19
CA SER A 144 4.63 -7.96 13.05
C SER A 144 6.14 -8.05 12.87
N LEU A 145 6.83 -8.87 13.67
CA LEU A 145 8.28 -9.09 13.55
C LEU A 145 8.65 -9.73 12.21
N ILE A 146 7.94 -10.80 11.82
CA ILE A 146 8.20 -11.52 10.56
C ILE A 146 7.96 -10.60 9.35
N ASN A 147 6.85 -9.86 9.33
CA ASN A 147 6.58 -8.97 8.21
C ASN A 147 7.54 -7.77 8.17
N SER A 148 8.00 -7.27 9.32
CA SER A 148 9.03 -6.23 9.38
C SER A 148 10.37 -6.72 8.82
N ALA A 149 10.76 -7.96 9.10
CA ALA A 149 11.96 -8.57 8.52
C ALA A 149 11.82 -8.72 6.98
N LYS A 150 10.67 -9.22 6.50
CA LYS A 150 10.40 -9.33 5.06
C LYS A 150 10.43 -7.99 4.34
N LEU A 151 9.91 -6.92 4.95
CA LEU A 151 9.94 -5.56 4.39
C LEU A 151 11.37 -5.01 4.22
N GLN A 152 12.34 -5.57 4.92
CA GLN A 152 13.76 -5.22 4.83
C GLN A 152 14.57 -6.24 4.01
N ASP A 153 13.89 -7.14 3.29
CA ASP A 153 14.51 -8.25 2.55
C ASP A 153 15.39 -9.16 3.41
N ILE A 154 15.02 -9.36 4.68
CA ILE A 154 15.73 -10.25 5.62
C ILE A 154 15.02 -11.60 5.67
N ASP A 155 15.78 -12.71 5.64
CA ASP A 155 15.24 -14.04 5.93
C ASP A 155 14.71 -14.09 7.38
N PRO A 156 13.38 -14.21 7.61
CA PRO A 156 12.82 -14.14 8.95
C PRO A 156 13.32 -15.26 9.87
N ARG A 157 13.64 -16.43 9.32
CA ARG A 157 14.16 -17.54 10.11
C ARG A 157 15.54 -17.19 10.66
N HIS A 158 16.46 -16.75 9.81
CA HIS A 158 17.79 -16.32 10.21
C HIS A 158 17.75 -15.19 11.23
N TYR A 159 16.93 -14.16 10.99
CA TYR A 159 16.74 -13.06 11.92
C TYR A 159 16.26 -13.53 13.29
N LEU A 160 15.20 -14.35 13.34
CA LEU A 160 14.64 -14.84 14.60
C LEU A 160 15.62 -15.75 15.35
N THR A 161 16.35 -16.63 14.65
CA THR A 161 17.37 -17.48 15.27
C THR A 161 18.44 -16.65 15.97
N ASP A 162 19.00 -15.66 15.29
CA ASP A 162 20.06 -14.81 15.82
C ASP A 162 19.55 -13.93 16.98
N VAL A 163 18.37 -13.33 16.83
CA VAL A 163 17.74 -12.51 17.89
C VAL A 163 17.48 -13.33 19.15
N LEU A 164 16.90 -14.53 19.02
CA LEU A 164 16.64 -15.40 20.17
C LEU A 164 17.94 -15.86 20.84
N GLU A 165 18.96 -16.22 20.06
CA GLU A 165 20.28 -16.59 20.61
C GLU A 165 20.91 -15.43 21.40
N ARG A 166 20.86 -14.20 20.87
CA ARG A 166 21.38 -12.99 21.54
C ARG A 166 20.67 -12.69 22.85
N ILE A 167 19.36 -12.93 22.92
CA ILE A 167 18.55 -12.73 24.13
C ILE A 167 18.87 -13.82 25.16
N VAL A 168 18.83 -15.09 24.77
CA VAL A 168 19.03 -16.23 25.68
C VAL A 168 20.46 -16.28 26.23
N SER A 169 21.46 -15.96 25.40
CA SER A 169 22.87 -15.91 25.82
C SER A 169 23.22 -14.69 26.68
N GLY A 170 22.31 -13.70 26.80
CA GLY A 170 22.58 -12.43 27.48
C GLY A 170 23.53 -11.50 26.73
N ARG A 171 23.88 -11.81 25.47
CA ARG A 171 24.72 -10.94 24.61
C ARG A 171 24.09 -9.56 24.42
N THR A 172 22.76 -9.49 24.37
CA THR A 172 22.01 -8.23 24.30
C THR A 172 21.28 -7.98 25.60
N LYS A 173 21.53 -6.82 26.22
CA LYS A 173 20.85 -6.41 27.46
C LYS A 173 19.44 -5.88 27.17
N ILE A 174 18.57 -5.89 28.17
CA ILE A 174 17.17 -5.44 28.05
C ILE A 174 17.05 -3.98 27.56
N ASN A 175 18.00 -3.12 27.91
CA ASN A 175 18.04 -1.72 27.47
C ASN A 175 18.62 -1.52 26.05
N GLN A 176 18.97 -2.62 25.36
CA GLN A 176 19.52 -2.61 24.01
C GLN A 176 18.63 -3.34 23.00
N LEU A 177 17.41 -3.74 23.39
CA LEU A 177 16.50 -4.48 22.49
C LEU A 177 16.18 -3.75 21.19
N ASN A 178 16.29 -2.41 21.17
CA ASN A 178 16.13 -1.62 19.96
C ASN A 178 17.17 -1.96 18.88
N THR A 179 18.35 -2.46 19.23
CA THR A 179 19.37 -2.88 18.24
C THR A 179 18.95 -4.14 17.50
N LEU A 180 18.07 -4.95 18.11
CA LEU A 180 17.54 -6.18 17.52
C LEU A 180 16.42 -5.92 16.53
N LEU A 181 15.93 -4.69 16.38
CA LEU A 181 14.89 -4.38 15.38
C LEU A 181 15.41 -4.67 13.97
N PRO A 182 14.58 -5.16 13.03
CA PRO A 182 15.06 -5.69 11.75
C PRO A 182 15.96 -4.73 10.96
N TRP A 183 15.65 -3.44 10.94
CA TRP A 183 16.45 -2.42 10.24
C TRP A 183 17.81 -2.15 10.90
N ASN A 184 17.89 -2.20 12.24
CA ASN A 184 19.14 -2.02 12.97
C ASN A 184 20.01 -3.28 12.88
N TRP A 185 19.37 -4.45 12.99
CA TRP A 185 20.02 -5.76 12.83
C TRP A 185 20.65 -5.91 11.44
N LYS A 186 19.96 -5.46 10.39
CA LYS A 186 20.48 -5.45 9.02
C LYS A 186 21.65 -4.47 8.89
N ALA A 187 21.49 -3.23 9.34
CA ALA A 187 22.54 -2.22 9.25
C ALA A 187 23.84 -2.63 9.97
N GLU A 188 23.74 -3.31 11.11
CA GLU A 188 24.90 -3.87 11.83
C GLU A 188 25.68 -4.89 10.98
N ARG A 189 24.96 -5.77 10.28
CA ARG A 189 25.55 -6.82 9.44
C ARG A 189 26.12 -6.28 8.14
N ASP A 190 25.39 -5.40 7.46
CA ASP A 190 25.88 -4.72 6.25
C ASP A 190 27.18 -3.94 6.55
N GLY A 191 27.24 -3.28 7.72
CA GLY A 191 28.45 -2.57 8.17
C GLY A 191 29.59 -3.50 8.61
N SER A 192 29.30 -4.74 9.02
CA SER A 192 30.31 -5.74 9.38
C SER A 192 30.91 -6.39 8.13
N GLU A 193 30.10 -6.69 7.12
CA GLU A 193 30.56 -7.19 5.82
C GLU A 193 31.43 -6.17 5.09
N ALA A 194 31.06 -4.88 5.12
CA ALA A 194 31.85 -3.81 4.53
C ALA A 194 33.24 -3.64 5.19
N LYS A 195 33.36 -3.93 6.49
CA LYS A 195 34.65 -3.90 7.22
C LYS A 195 35.52 -5.12 6.96
N LEU A 196 34.93 -6.27 6.62
CA LEU A 196 35.67 -7.49 6.26
C LEU A 196 36.19 -7.46 4.82
N ALA A 197 35.58 -6.65 3.96
CA ALA A 197 35.94 -6.50 2.55
C ALA A 197 36.93 -5.34 2.27
N ALA A 198 37.29 -4.55 3.28
CA ALA A 198 38.24 -3.43 3.20
C ALA A 198 39.60 -3.81 3.82
#